data_AF-A0A229GNQ3-F1
#
_entry.id   AF-A0A229GNQ3-F1
#
_cell.length_a   1.000
_cell.length_b   1.000
_cell.length_c   1.000
_cell.angle_alpha   90.00
_cell.angle_beta   90.00
_cell.angle_gamma   90.00
#
_symmetry.space_group_name_H-M   'P 1'
#
loop_
_entity.id
_entity.type
_entity.pdbx_description
1 polymer ?
#
loop_
_entity_poly.entity_id
_entity_poly.type
_entity_poly.pdbx_seq_one_letter_code
_entity_poly.pdbx_strand_id
1 'polypeptide(L)'
;MVGGRARARSPRQLTSDPEAWPEHPSPDPGAEAVRQIARTLDQALADQGLSLRAAAAGSGVNRQAIADLLAGRSWPDVATIARLNAFTGIRLWPQQPTCDRKREQ
;
A
#
# COMPACT_ATOMS: atom_id res chain seq x y z
N MET A 1 -13.49 -3.71 15.46
CA MET A 1 -13.03 -2.34 15.77
C MET A 1 -11.57 -2.41 16.21
N VAL A 2 -10.66 -1.92 15.37
CA VAL A 2 -9.21 -1.75 15.62
C VAL A 2 -8.86 -0.49 14.82
N GLY A 3 -8.21 0.59 15.25
CA GLY A 3 -7.62 1.07 16.48
C GLY A 3 -7.07 2.49 16.17
N GLY A 4 -7.02 3.37 17.16
CA GLY A 4 -6.25 4.63 17.18
C GLY A 4 -6.66 5.76 16.22
N ARG A 5 -6.64 7.01 16.72
CA ARG A 5 -6.86 8.26 15.94
C ARG A 5 -6.02 8.38 14.66
N ALA A 6 -4.94 7.60 14.52
CA ALA A 6 -4.08 7.57 13.34
C ALA A 6 -4.78 7.09 12.06
N ARG A 7 -5.80 6.21 12.14
CA ARG A 7 -6.56 5.75 10.96
C ARG A 7 -7.60 6.75 10.45
N ALA A 8 -7.80 7.88 11.13
CA ALA A 8 -8.63 8.96 10.62
C ALA A 8 -8.03 9.60 9.36
N ARG A 9 -6.69 9.52 9.21
CA ARG A 9 -5.97 9.93 8.01
C ARG A 9 -5.59 8.69 7.20
N SER A 10 -5.80 8.78 5.90
CA SER A 10 -5.36 7.79 4.94
C SER A 10 -3.83 7.79 4.81
N PRO A 11 -3.21 6.67 4.39
CA PRO A 11 -1.75 6.59 4.19
C PRO A 11 -1.18 7.75 3.37
N ARG A 12 -1.84 8.14 2.28
CA ARG A 12 -1.40 9.28 1.44
C ARG A 12 -1.40 10.62 2.17
N GLN A 13 -2.27 10.81 3.16
CA GLN A 13 -2.31 12.05 3.94
C GLN A 13 -1.18 12.13 4.97
N LEU A 14 -0.37 11.07 5.10
CA LEU A 14 0.80 11.02 5.97
C LEU A 14 2.11 11.18 5.18
N THR A 15 2.08 11.45 3.87
CA THR A 15 3.26 11.84 3.08
C THR A 15 3.45 13.36 3.09
N SER A 16 4.59 13.84 2.59
CA SER A 16 4.85 15.27 2.41
C SER A 16 3.96 15.91 1.34
N ASP A 17 3.53 15.14 0.35
CA ASP A 17 2.62 15.54 -0.72
C ASP A 17 1.60 14.42 -0.99
N PRO A 18 0.34 14.58 -0.55
CA PRO A 18 -0.71 13.57 -0.75
C PRO A 18 -1.17 13.38 -2.19
N GLU A 19 -1.02 14.40 -3.05
CA GLU A 19 -1.47 14.34 -4.45
C GLU A 19 -0.43 13.68 -5.35
N ALA A 20 0.85 13.77 -4.97
CA ALA A 20 1.95 13.04 -5.61
C ALA A 20 2.14 11.61 -5.06
N TRP A 21 1.13 11.03 -4.41
CA TRP A 21 1.18 9.61 -4.02
C TRP A 21 1.31 8.70 -5.26
N PRO A 22 2.12 7.62 -5.23
CA PRO A 22 2.97 7.12 -4.16
C PRO A 22 4.45 7.58 -4.23
N GLU A 23 4.75 8.71 -4.87
CA GLU A 23 6.15 9.08 -5.20
C GLU A 23 6.97 9.48 -3.97
N HIS A 24 6.38 10.18 -3.00
CA HIS A 24 7.09 10.68 -1.82
C HIS A 24 7.00 9.74 -0.60
N PRO A 25 8.11 9.53 0.13
CA PRO A 25 8.11 8.71 1.34
C PRO A 25 7.26 9.33 2.47
N SER A 26 6.85 8.49 3.41
CA SER A 26 6.18 8.93 4.64
C SER A 26 7.10 8.79 5.86
N PRO A 27 7.10 9.75 6.80
CA PRO A 27 7.73 9.59 8.11
C PRO A 27 6.97 8.60 9.02
N ASP A 28 5.70 8.29 8.72
CA ASP A 28 4.95 7.27 9.45
C ASP A 28 5.33 5.86 8.94
N PRO A 29 5.83 4.96 9.80
CA PRO A 29 6.27 3.62 9.37
C PRO A 29 5.17 2.80 8.70
N GLY A 30 3.92 2.96 9.14
CA GLY A 30 2.78 2.25 8.58
C GLY A 30 2.44 2.76 7.19
N ALA A 31 2.35 4.08 7.02
CA ALA A 31 2.08 4.70 5.73
C ALA A 31 3.22 4.44 4.73
N GLU A 32 4.47 4.44 5.17
CA GLU A 32 5.61 4.06 4.32
C GLU A 32 5.52 2.60 3.88
N ALA A 33 5.11 1.69 4.77
CA ALA A 33 4.87 0.30 4.37
C ALA A 33 3.75 0.21 3.32
N VAL A 34 2.63 0.93 3.50
CA VAL A 34 1.54 0.96 2.52
C VAL A 34 1.98 1.56 1.19
N ARG A 35 2.81 2.62 1.20
CA ARG A 35 3.38 3.22 0.01
C ARG A 35 4.24 2.22 -0.77
N GLN A 36 5.15 1.52 -0.09
CA GLN A 36 6.01 0.51 -0.73
C GLN A 36 5.21 -0.65 -1.28
N ILE A 37 4.17 -1.10 -0.57
CA ILE A 37 3.21 -2.09 -1.06
C ILE A 37 2.50 -1.59 -2.32
N ALA A 38 1.99 -0.35 -2.33
CA ALA A 38 1.28 0.23 -3.45
C ALA A 38 2.19 0.31 -4.70
N ARG A 39 3.42 0.80 -4.56
CA ARG A 39 4.39 0.86 -5.67
C ARG A 39 4.75 -0.53 -6.20
N THR A 40 5.02 -1.48 -5.30
CA THR A 40 5.40 -2.85 -5.69
C THR A 40 4.25 -3.55 -6.40
N LEU A 41 3.01 -3.35 -5.92
CA LEU A 41 1.83 -3.91 -6.54
C LEU A 41 1.55 -3.29 -7.90
N ASP A 42 1.62 -1.95 -8.02
CA ASP A 42 1.40 -1.26 -9.29
C ASP A 42 2.37 -1.73 -10.38
N GLN A 43 3.66 -1.81 -10.03
CA GLN A 43 4.68 -2.34 -10.92
C GLN A 43 4.41 -3.80 -11.30
N ALA A 44 4.06 -4.66 -10.34
CA ALA A 44 3.75 -6.06 -10.61
C ALA A 44 2.54 -6.23 -11.54
N LEU A 45 1.51 -5.39 -11.38
CA LEU A 45 0.34 -5.40 -12.27
C LEU A 45 0.71 -4.95 -13.68
N ALA A 46 1.51 -3.89 -13.81
CA ALA A 46 2.00 -3.40 -15.10
C ALA A 46 2.86 -4.44 -15.82
N ASP A 47 3.84 -5.03 -15.13
CA ASP A 47 4.77 -6.03 -15.68
C ASP A 47 4.05 -7.29 -16.16
N GLN A 48 2.98 -7.70 -15.46
CA GLN A 48 2.18 -8.88 -15.80
C GLN A 48 1.00 -8.55 -16.74
N GLY A 49 0.81 -7.29 -17.14
CA GLY A 49 -0.33 -6.87 -17.97
C GLY A 49 -1.69 -7.07 -17.30
N LEU A 50 -1.74 -7.06 -15.96
CA LEU A 50 -2.93 -7.36 -15.17
C LEU A 50 -3.77 -6.11 -14.93
N SER A 51 -5.05 -6.17 -15.35
CA SER A 51 -6.03 -5.16 -14.95
C SER A 51 -6.45 -5.34 -13.48
N LEU A 52 -6.98 -4.28 -12.86
CA LEU A 52 -7.57 -4.38 -11.51
C LEU A 52 -8.71 -5.41 -11.43
N ARG A 53 -9.44 -5.63 -12.53
CA ARG A 53 -10.49 -6.65 -12.59
C ARG A 53 -9.89 -8.06 -12.55
N ALA A 54 -8.82 -8.30 -13.32
CA ALA A 54 -8.10 -9.57 -13.31
C ALA A 54 -7.47 -9.83 -11.93
N ALA A 55 -6.85 -8.81 -11.33
CA ALA A 55 -6.28 -8.90 -10.00
C ALA A 55 -7.32 -9.23 -8.92
N ALA A 56 -8.50 -8.59 -8.97
CA ALA A 56 -9.59 -8.89 -8.06
C ALA A 56 -10.11 -10.33 -8.22
N ALA A 57 -10.32 -10.77 -9.46
CA ALA A 57 -10.80 -12.11 -9.75
C ALA A 57 -9.80 -13.20 -9.31
N GLY A 58 -8.51 -13.00 -9.56
CA GLY A 58 -7.47 -13.98 -9.23
C GLY A 58 -7.05 -14.01 -7.76
N SER A 59 -7.08 -12.87 -7.07
CA SER A 59 -6.72 -12.80 -5.64
C SER A 59 -7.91 -12.99 -4.69
N GLY A 60 -9.15 -12.87 -5.18
CA GLY A 60 -10.34 -12.83 -4.33
C GLY A 60 -10.42 -11.58 -3.44
N VAL A 61 -9.64 -10.54 -3.74
CA VAL A 61 -9.72 -9.23 -3.08
C VAL A 61 -10.69 -8.33 -3.86
N ASN A 62 -11.47 -7.53 -3.14
CA ASN A 62 -12.39 -6.59 -3.76
C ASN A 62 -11.64 -5.59 -4.66
N ARG A 63 -12.11 -5.40 -5.91
CA ARG A 63 -11.49 -4.47 -6.88
C ARG A 63 -11.31 -3.05 -6.34
N GLN A 64 -12.29 -2.54 -5.61
CA GLN A 64 -12.23 -1.21 -4.99
C GLN A 64 -11.19 -1.15 -3.88
N ALA A 65 -11.05 -2.22 -3.08
CA ALA A 65 -10.00 -2.29 -2.06
C ALA A 65 -8.59 -2.24 -2.69
N ILE A 66 -8.38 -2.91 -3.82
CA ILE A 66 -7.12 -2.82 -4.58
C ILE A 66 -6.92 -1.39 -5.09
N ALA A 67 -7.94 -0.77 -5.68
CA ALA A 67 -7.86 0.60 -6.18
C ALA A 67 -7.59 1.62 -5.07
N ASP A 68 -8.18 1.45 -3.89
CA ASP A 68 -7.96 2.33 -2.72
C ASP A 68 -6.59 2.12 -2.09
N LEU A 69 -6.07 0.89 -2.10
CA LEU A 69 -4.70 0.58 -1.69
C LEU A 69 -3.70 1.30 -2.62
N LEU A 70 -3.84 1.12 -3.94
CA LEU A 70 -2.95 1.75 -4.92
C LEU A 70 -2.97 3.28 -4.80
N ALA A 71 -4.14 3.85 -4.53
CA ALA A 71 -4.30 5.29 -4.34
C ALA A 71 -3.99 5.79 -2.91
N GLY A 72 -3.56 4.91 -2.00
CA GLY A 72 -3.22 5.27 -0.62
C GLY A 72 -4.40 5.82 0.19
N ARG A 73 -5.64 5.50 -0.19
CA ARG A 73 -6.89 5.94 0.47
C ARG A 73 -7.31 5.04 1.63
N SER A 74 -6.82 3.81 1.68
CA SER A 74 -7.19 2.83 2.71
C SER A 74 -5.97 2.15 3.33
N TRP A 75 -6.15 1.68 4.55
CA TRP A 75 -5.19 0.82 5.25
C TRP A 75 -5.51 -0.64 4.88
N PRO A 76 -4.67 -1.33 4.09
CA PRO A 76 -4.89 -2.74 3.79
C PRO A 76 -4.71 -3.57 5.06
N ASP A 77 -5.49 -4.64 5.19
CA ASP A 77 -5.26 -5.65 6.22
C ASP A 77 -4.26 -6.72 5.75
N VAL A 78 -3.79 -7.53 6.69
CA VAL A 78 -2.80 -8.59 6.42
C VAL A 78 -3.35 -9.63 5.43
N ALA A 79 -4.66 -9.93 5.49
CA ALA A 79 -5.29 -10.90 4.61
C ALA A 79 -5.29 -10.41 3.15
N THR A 80 -5.54 -9.12 2.93
CA THR A 80 -5.48 -8.47 1.61
C THR A 80 -4.09 -8.58 1.02
N ILE A 81 -3.05 -8.24 1.80
CA ILE A 81 -1.66 -8.32 1.33
C ILE A 81 -1.25 -9.76 1.04
N ALA A 82 -1.62 -10.72 1.90
CA ALA A 82 -1.31 -12.14 1.70
C ALA A 82 -1.95 -12.70 0.42
N ARG A 83 -3.22 -12.36 0.15
CA ARG A 83 -3.92 -12.81 -1.06
C ARG A 83 -3.34 -12.21 -2.34
N LEU A 84 -3.04 -10.91 -2.33
CA LEU A 84 -2.42 -10.25 -3.48
C LEU A 84 -1.03 -10.81 -3.75
N ASN A 85 -0.22 -11.02 -2.72
CA ASN A 85 1.11 -11.63 -2.83
C ASN A 85 1.04 -13.05 -3.39
N ALA A 86 0.12 -13.88 -2.88
CA ALA A 86 -0.07 -15.24 -3.38
C ALA A 86 -0.51 -15.27 -4.86
N PHE A 87 -1.34 -14.32 -5.27
CA PHE A 87 -1.80 -14.21 -6.66
C PHE A 87 -0.73 -13.69 -7.61
N THR A 88 -0.01 -12.62 -7.24
CA THR A 88 1.01 -12.01 -8.12
C THR A 88 2.34 -12.76 -8.09
N GLY A 89 2.58 -13.59 -7.07
CA GLY A 89 3.86 -14.26 -6.83
C GLY A 89 4.98 -13.32 -6.36
N ILE A 90 4.66 -12.06 -6.06
CA ILE A 90 5.62 -11.02 -5.68
C ILE A 90 5.57 -10.75 -4.18
N ARG A 91 6.74 -10.62 -3.56
CA ARG A 91 6.87 -10.19 -2.16
C ARG A 91 6.39 -8.74 -2.00
N LEU A 92 5.14 -8.56 -1.57
CA LEU A 92 4.55 -7.23 -1.35
C LEU A 92 5.00 -6.59 -0.03
N TRP A 93 5.22 -7.38 1.02
CA TRP A 93 5.59 -6.81 2.32
C TRP A 93 7.04 -6.29 2.28
N PRO A 94 7.29 -5.04 2.66
CA PRO A 94 8.62 -4.45 2.62
C PRO A 94 9.56 -5.11 3.64
N GLN A 95 10.82 -5.32 3.26
CA GLN A 95 11.81 -5.92 4.17
C GLN A 95 12.19 -4.97 5.32
N GLN A 96 12.27 -3.67 5.04
CA GLN A 96 12.41 -2.59 6.02
C GLN A 96 11.62 -1.37 5.53
N PRO A 97 10.48 -1.02 6.16
CA PRO A 97 9.92 0.31 5.98
C PRO A 97 10.86 1.30 6.69
N THR A 98 11.86 1.79 5.97
CA THR A 98 12.78 2.81 6.49
C THR A 98 12.03 4.14 6.56
N CYS A 99 11.38 4.39 7.70
CA CYS A 99 10.97 5.73 8.07
C CYS A 99 12.23 6.55 8.35
N ASP A 100 12.42 7.66 7.63
CA ASP A 100 13.51 8.59 7.89
C ASP A 100 13.30 9.19 9.29
N ARG A 101 13.94 8.60 10.31
CA ARG A 101 13.92 9.14 11.66
C ARG A 101 14.70 10.46 11.59
N LYS A 102 14.00 11.59 11.59
CA LYS A 102 14.61 12.85 12.05
C LYS A 102 15.31 12.55 13.38
N ARG A 103 16.64 12.54 13.35
CA ARG A 103 17.43 12.66 14.57
C ARG A 103 17.21 14.10 15.04
N GLU A 104 16.27 14.29 15.96
CA GLU A 104 16.26 15.49 16.78
C GLU A 104 17.49 15.38 17.70
N GLN A 105 18.48 16.24 17.42
CA GLN A 105 19.52 16.64 18.37
C GLN A 105 19.07 17.93 19.04
#